data_AF-A0A0N9UK11-F1
#
_entry.id   AF-A0A0N9UK11-F1
#
_cell.length_a   1.000
_cell.length_b   1.000
_cell.length_c   1.000
_cell.angle_alpha   90.00
_cell.angle_beta   90.00
_cell.angle_gamma   90.00
#
_symmetry.space_group_name_H-M   'P 1'
#
loop_
_entity.id
_entity.type
_entity.pdbx_description
1 polymer ?
#
loop_
_entity_poly.entity_id
_entity_poly.type
_entity_poly.pdbx_seq_one_letter_code
_entity_poly.pdbx_strand_id
1 'polypeptide(L)'
;MEHTTPPGPLLADTCLAFTPVPAQRRRADGWTPETQTNFIRALEAMGSVGRAAKAVGMGRRSAYRLRDRPDAASFAAAWDRAISMGRTHQFSIAMDRALNGVTIIRVLKGGAIDVSGGPDMDIVRSALREDAAPLKGTKDTV
;
A
#
# COMPACT_ATOMS: atom_id res chain seq x y z
N MET A 1 -15.09 -28.75 -22.51
CA MET A 1 -15.52 -27.34 -22.36
C MET A 1 -15.27 -26.98 -20.91
N GLU A 2 -14.07 -26.50 -20.60
CA GLU A 2 -13.73 -26.10 -19.24
C GLU A 2 -14.53 -24.85 -18.89
N HIS A 3 -15.35 -24.95 -17.84
CA HIS A 3 -15.94 -23.79 -17.23
C HIS A 3 -14.81 -23.00 -16.56
N THR A 4 -14.32 -21.95 -17.21
CA THR A 4 -13.62 -20.86 -16.53
C THR A 4 -14.63 -20.26 -15.57
N THR A 5 -14.68 -20.78 -14.35
CA THR A 5 -15.39 -20.16 -13.24
C THR A 5 -14.85 -18.73 -13.14
N PRO A 6 -15.68 -17.69 -13.37
CA PRO A 6 -15.23 -16.34 -13.07
C PRO A 6 -14.85 -16.35 -11.58
N PRO A 7 -13.66 -15.86 -11.18
CA PRO A 7 -13.37 -15.75 -9.76
C PRO A 7 -14.53 -14.97 -9.15
N GLY A 8 -15.20 -15.55 -8.14
CA GLY A 8 -16.22 -14.85 -7.38
C GLY A 8 -15.67 -13.47 -6.97
N PRO A 9 -16.53 -12.47 -6.74
CA PRO A 9 -16.05 -11.13 -6.45
C PRO A 9 -15.06 -11.23 -5.28
N LEU A 10 -13.78 -10.89 -5.50
CA LEU A 10 -12.66 -11.29 -4.63
C LEU A 10 -12.82 -10.89 -3.16
N LEU A 11 -13.81 -10.06 -2.85
CA LEU A 11 -14.10 -9.49 -1.55
C LEU A 11 -15.54 -9.73 -1.07
N ALA A 12 -16.39 -10.47 -1.80
CA ALA A 12 -17.83 -10.59 -1.54
C ALA A 12 -18.16 -11.03 -0.11
N ASP A 13 -17.36 -11.95 0.44
CA ASP A 13 -17.57 -12.54 1.76
C ASP A 13 -16.64 -11.94 2.84
N THR A 14 -16.07 -10.76 2.57
CA THR A 14 -15.11 -10.11 3.46
C THR A 14 -15.66 -8.79 4.01
N CYS A 15 -15.07 -8.29 5.11
CA CYS A 15 -15.39 -6.96 5.64
C CYS A 15 -15.01 -5.79 4.68
N LEU A 16 -14.33 -6.13 3.58
CA LEU A 16 -13.96 -5.23 2.50
C LEU A 16 -14.93 -5.24 1.32
N ALA A 17 -16.04 -6.00 1.40
CA ALA A 17 -17.08 -5.95 0.39
C ALA A 17 -17.60 -4.52 0.18
N PHE A 18 -17.79 -4.12 -1.08
CA PHE A 18 -18.33 -2.81 -1.45
C PHE A 18 -19.09 -2.88 -2.78
N THR A 19 -19.95 -1.89 -3.02
CA THR A 19 -20.58 -1.69 -4.32
C THR A 19 -19.63 -0.91 -5.24
N PRO A 20 -19.22 -1.47 -6.40
CA PRO A 20 -18.32 -0.78 -7.31
C PRO A 20 -18.87 0.54 -7.82
N VAL A 21 -18.01 1.55 -7.84
CA VAL A 21 -18.33 2.89 -8.33
C VAL A 21 -18.52 2.86 -9.85
N PRO A 22 -19.66 3.32 -10.38
CA PRO A 22 -19.88 3.41 -11.81
C PRO A 22 -18.76 4.15 -12.56
N ALA A 23 -18.26 3.54 -13.64
CA ALA A 23 -17.30 4.20 -14.51
C ALA A 23 -18.03 5.25 -15.38
N GLN A 24 -17.64 6.52 -15.23
CA GLN A 24 -18.21 7.64 -16.01
C GLN A 24 -17.93 7.51 -17.52
N ARG A 25 -16.85 6.80 -17.89
CA ARG A 25 -16.53 6.43 -19.27
C ARG A 25 -16.08 4.98 -19.28
N ARG A 26 -16.71 4.13 -20.10
CA ARG A 26 -16.28 2.75 -20.33
C ARG A 26 -14.96 2.76 -21.09
N ARG A 27 -13.85 2.73 -20.37
CA ARG A 27 -12.53 2.40 -20.89
C ARG A 27 -12.16 1.01 -20.41
N ALA A 28 -11.62 0.17 -21.29
CA ALA A 28 -11.21 -1.19 -20.96
C ALA A 28 -10.10 -1.24 -19.90
N ASP A 29 -9.27 -0.21 -19.86
CA ASP A 29 -8.15 -0.01 -18.92
C ASP A 29 -8.49 0.94 -17.75
N GLY A 30 -9.78 1.22 -17.52
CA GLY A 30 -10.21 2.17 -16.50
C GLY A 30 -10.44 1.57 -15.11
N TRP A 31 -11.09 2.36 -14.25
CA TRP A 31 -11.61 1.90 -12.96
C TRP A 31 -12.84 0.99 -13.13
N THR A 32 -12.65 -0.18 -13.74
CA THR A 32 -13.65 -1.24 -13.82
C THR A 32 -13.96 -1.81 -12.43
N PRO A 33 -15.10 -2.48 -12.23
CA PRO A 33 -15.40 -3.15 -10.96
C PRO A 33 -14.30 -4.11 -10.50
N GLU A 34 -13.69 -4.82 -11.44
CA GLU A 34 -12.56 -5.72 -11.19
C GLU A 34 -11.32 -4.94 -10.73
N THR A 35 -10.94 -3.87 -11.42
CA THR A 35 -9.81 -3.00 -11.03
C THR A 35 -10.03 -2.42 -9.63
N GLN A 36 -11.25 -2.00 -9.29
CA GLN A 36 -11.57 -1.48 -7.96
C GLN A 36 -11.40 -2.55 -6.88
N THR A 37 -11.86 -3.76 -7.15
CA THR A 37 -11.74 -4.90 -6.23
C THR A 37 -10.28 -5.28 -6.01
N ASN A 38 -9.51 -5.39 -7.10
CA ASN A 38 -8.08 -5.64 -7.06
C ASN A 38 -7.33 -4.53 -6.33
N PHE A 39 -7.76 -3.28 -6.47
CA PHE A 39 -7.15 -2.16 -5.79
C PHE A 39 -7.36 -2.23 -4.26
N ILE A 40 -8.58 -2.53 -3.80
CA ILE A 40 -8.86 -2.68 -2.36
C ILE A 40 -8.07 -3.85 -1.77
N ARG A 41 -7.98 -4.99 -2.48
CA ARG A 41 -7.15 -6.13 -2.08
C ARG A 41 -5.67 -5.76 -2.00
N ALA A 42 -5.16 -5.03 -2.99
CA ALA A 42 -3.78 -4.55 -3.01
C ALA A 42 -3.52 -3.55 -1.88
N LEU A 43 -4.50 -2.72 -1.52
CA LEU A 43 -4.40 -1.75 -0.45
C LEU A 43 -4.33 -2.43 0.93
N GLU A 44 -5.12 -3.47 1.14
CA GLU A 44 -5.08 -4.30 2.35
C GLU A 44 -3.75 -5.05 2.50
N ALA A 45 -3.19 -5.58 1.42
CA ALA A 45 -1.89 -6.25 1.49
C ALA A 45 -0.72 -5.28 1.77
N MET A 46 -0.74 -4.09 1.15
CA MET A 46 0.44 -3.20 1.13
C MET A 46 0.37 -1.99 2.07
N GLY A 47 -0.82 -1.58 2.53
CA GLY A 47 -0.97 -0.38 3.37
C GLY A 47 -0.54 0.94 2.71
N SER A 48 -0.37 0.96 1.38
CA SER A 48 0.12 2.12 0.63
C SER A 48 -0.67 2.36 -0.65
N VAL A 49 -1.37 3.49 -0.70
CA VAL A 49 -2.20 3.89 -1.85
C VAL A 49 -1.40 3.96 -3.14
N GLY A 50 -0.17 4.49 -3.08
CA GLY A 50 0.68 4.61 -4.26
C GLY A 50 1.08 3.25 -4.84
N ARG A 51 1.46 2.31 -3.98
CA ARG A 51 1.84 0.95 -4.39
C ARG A 51 0.62 0.15 -4.87
N ALA A 52 -0.51 0.27 -4.16
CA ALA A 52 -1.78 -0.34 -4.55
C ALA A 52 -2.29 0.14 -5.90
N ALA A 53 -2.28 1.46 -6.14
CA ALA A 53 -2.67 2.01 -7.43
C ALA A 53 -1.76 1.51 -8.56
N LYS A 54 -0.44 1.54 -8.35
CA LYS A 54 0.54 1.04 -9.33
C LYS A 54 0.33 -0.45 -9.64
N ALA A 55 0.01 -1.27 -8.63
CA ALA A 55 -0.20 -2.70 -8.80
C ALA A 55 -1.40 -3.03 -9.71
N VAL A 56 -2.40 -2.15 -9.80
CA VAL A 56 -3.55 -2.30 -10.70
C VAL A 56 -3.46 -1.45 -11.96
N GLY A 57 -2.28 -0.92 -12.29
CA GLY A 57 -2.06 -0.08 -13.47
C GLY A 57 -2.66 1.34 -13.38
N MET A 58 -3.02 1.81 -12.18
CA MET A 58 -3.65 3.11 -11.96
C MET A 58 -2.71 4.13 -11.31
N GLY A 59 -3.03 5.41 -11.47
CA GLY A 59 -2.32 6.50 -10.80
C GLY A 59 -2.89 6.77 -9.40
N ARG A 60 -2.03 7.13 -8.43
CA ARG A 60 -2.46 7.54 -7.08
C ARG A 60 -3.54 8.64 -7.12
N ARG A 61 -3.36 9.65 -7.98
CA ARG A 61 -4.33 10.76 -8.12
C ARG A 61 -5.66 10.31 -8.73
N SER A 62 -5.70 9.30 -9.61
CA SER A 62 -6.97 8.79 -10.14
C SER A 62 -7.72 7.96 -9.09
N ALA A 63 -7.02 7.31 -8.16
CA ALA A 63 -7.63 6.57 -7.06
C ALA A 63 -8.36 7.51 -6.08
N TYR A 64 -7.73 8.62 -5.66
CA TYR A 64 -8.42 9.62 -4.83
C TYR A 64 -9.63 10.24 -5.54
N ARG A 65 -9.49 10.60 -6.83
CA ARG A 65 -10.63 11.08 -7.63
C ARG A 65 -11.78 10.09 -7.72
N LEU A 66 -11.53 8.78 -7.64
CA LEU A 66 -12.58 7.78 -7.58
C LEU A 66 -13.25 7.76 -6.20
N ARG A 67 -12.45 7.82 -5.12
CA ARG A 67 -12.92 7.86 -3.73
C ARG A 67 -13.78 9.08 -3.43
N ASP A 68 -13.47 10.23 -4.01
CA ASP A 68 -14.15 11.49 -3.74
C ASP A 68 -15.48 11.65 -4.52
N ARG A 69 -15.94 10.61 -5.23
CA ARG A 69 -17.19 10.69 -5.99
C ARG A 69 -18.42 10.55 -5.09
N PRO A 70 -19.56 11.17 -5.46
CA PRO A 70 -20.80 11.08 -4.68
C PRO A 70 -21.32 9.65 -4.48
N ASP A 71 -21.08 8.77 -5.44
CA ASP A 71 -21.52 7.36 -5.45
C ASP A 71 -20.47 6.40 -4.85
N ALA A 72 -19.36 6.92 -4.32
CA ALA A 72 -18.23 6.12 -3.84
C ALA A 72 -18.25 5.82 -2.34
N ALA A 73 -19.33 6.11 -1.62
CA ALA A 73 -19.38 5.94 -0.16
C ALA A 73 -19.03 4.51 0.30
N SER A 74 -19.56 3.48 -0.38
CA SER A 74 -19.25 2.08 -0.08
C SER A 74 -17.78 1.73 -0.35
N PHE A 75 -17.23 2.20 -1.48
CA PHE A 75 -15.82 2.04 -1.83
C PHE A 75 -14.88 2.75 -0.84
N ALA A 76 -15.24 3.96 -0.41
CA ALA A 76 -14.47 4.73 0.58
C ALA A 76 -14.43 4.01 1.94
N ALA A 77 -15.55 3.42 2.38
CA ALA A 77 -15.58 2.63 3.60
C ALA A 77 -14.68 1.37 3.51
N ALA A 78 -14.71 0.66 2.39
CA ALA A 78 -13.81 -0.48 2.16
C ALA A 78 -12.33 -0.04 2.08
N TRP A 79 -12.06 1.12 1.48
CA TRP A 79 -10.73 1.72 1.44
C TRP A 79 -10.18 2.00 2.83
N ASP A 80 -10.98 2.60 3.71
CA ASP A 80 -10.56 2.98 5.06
C ASP A 80 -10.24 1.74 5.91
N ARG A 81 -11.02 0.67 5.76
CA ARG A 81 -10.73 -0.63 6.38
C ARG A 81 -9.44 -1.24 5.82
N ALA A 82 -9.32 -1.32 4.50
CA ALA A 82 -8.17 -1.90 3.82
C ALA A 82 -6.86 -1.19 4.18
N ILE A 83 -6.82 0.15 4.15
CA ILE A 83 -5.60 0.89 4.51
C ILE A 83 -5.22 0.68 5.98
N SER A 84 -6.19 0.58 6.88
CA SER A 84 -5.94 0.31 8.30
C SER A 84 -5.34 -1.09 8.52
N MET A 85 -5.94 -2.11 7.90
CA MET A 85 -5.43 -3.48 7.92
C MET A 85 -4.01 -3.57 7.35
N GLY A 86 -3.79 -2.95 6.19
CA GLY A 86 -2.48 -2.97 5.54
C GLY A 86 -1.40 -2.25 6.33
N ARG A 87 -1.72 -1.11 6.95
CA ARG A 87 -0.77 -0.40 7.84
C ARG A 87 -0.39 -1.25 9.05
N THR A 88 -1.38 -1.90 9.66
CA THR A 88 -1.15 -2.82 10.79
C THR A 88 -0.23 -3.97 10.38
N HIS A 89 -0.49 -4.58 9.23
CA HIS A 89 0.35 -5.65 8.68
C HIS A 89 1.79 -5.18 8.40
N GLN A 90 1.95 -4.02 7.74
CA GLN A 90 3.29 -3.47 7.48
C GLN A 90 4.03 -3.13 8.78
N PHE A 91 3.34 -2.63 9.80
CA PHE A 91 3.93 -2.39 11.12
C PHE A 91 4.43 -3.69 11.78
N SER A 92 3.62 -4.76 11.77
CA SER A 92 4.05 -6.06 12.32
C SER A 92 5.28 -6.61 11.60
N ILE A 93 5.33 -6.53 10.26
CA ILE A 93 6.51 -6.91 9.47
C ILE A 93 7.72 -6.06 9.86
N ALA A 94 7.52 -4.75 10.01
CA ALA A 94 8.61 -3.85 10.36
C ALA A 94 9.17 -4.16 11.77
N MET A 95 8.29 -4.43 12.73
CA MET A 95 8.68 -4.79 14.10
C MET A 95 9.43 -6.13 14.13
N ASP A 96 8.94 -7.14 13.42
CA ASP A 96 9.61 -8.43 13.29
C ASP A 96 11.04 -8.28 12.75
N ARG A 97 11.21 -7.49 11.68
CA ARG A 97 12.53 -7.18 11.10
C ARG A 97 13.43 -6.36 11.99
N ALA A 98 12.86 -5.47 12.80
CA ALA A 98 13.63 -4.66 13.74
C ALA A 98 14.15 -5.51 14.91
N LEU A 99 13.32 -6.42 15.43
CA LEU A 99 13.66 -7.28 16.58
C LEU A 99 14.54 -8.46 16.20
N ASN A 100 14.20 -9.18 15.13
CA ASN A 100 14.90 -10.39 14.71
C ASN A 100 16.07 -10.10 13.78
N GLY A 101 16.17 -8.86 13.29
CA GLY A 101 17.13 -8.46 12.28
C GLY A 101 16.80 -9.02 10.89
N VAL A 102 17.53 -8.53 9.90
CA VAL A 102 17.49 -9.00 8.52
C VAL A 102 18.89 -9.37 8.08
N THR A 103 19.01 -10.45 7.30
CA THR A 103 20.25 -10.80 6.62
C THR A 103 20.31 -10.04 5.29
N ILE A 104 21.24 -9.10 5.18
CA ILE A 104 21.47 -8.32 3.96
C ILE A 104 22.65 -8.94 3.22
N ILE A 105 22.38 -9.43 2.01
CA ILE A 105 23.41 -9.89 1.08
C ILE A 105 23.70 -8.77 0.08
N ARG A 106 24.91 -8.23 0.12
CA ARG A 106 25.38 -7.19 -0.81
C ARG A 106 26.37 -7.80 -1.78
N VAL A 107 25.98 -7.84 -3.05
CA VAL A 107 26.89 -8.19 -4.15
C VAL A 107 27.63 -6.94 -4.59
N LEU A 108 28.96 -6.94 -4.42
CA LEU A 108 29.84 -5.83 -4.74
C LEU A 108 30.34 -5.94 -6.19
N LYS A 109 30.84 -4.81 -6.72
CA LYS A 109 31.48 -4.78 -8.04
C LYS A 109 32.70 -5.70 -8.02
N GLY A 110 32.74 -6.68 -8.93
CA GLY A 110 33.79 -7.71 -8.98
C GLY A 110 33.39 -9.07 -8.39
N GLY A 111 32.13 -9.25 -7.95
CA GLY A 111 31.58 -10.55 -7.56
C GLY A 111 31.82 -10.93 -6.09
N ALA A 112 32.47 -10.08 -5.30
CA ALA A 112 32.55 -10.26 -3.86
C ALA A 112 31.16 -10.12 -3.22
N ILE A 113 30.89 -10.94 -2.20
CA ILE A 113 29.62 -10.98 -1.47
C ILE A 113 29.89 -10.58 -0.02
N ASP A 114 29.21 -9.54 0.45
CA ASP A 114 29.16 -9.12 1.85
C ASP A 114 27.83 -9.58 2.46
N VAL A 115 27.90 -10.31 3.57
CA VAL A 115 26.72 -10.83 4.30
C VAL A 115 26.73 -10.20 5.67
N SER A 116 25.81 -9.26 5.89
CA SER A 116 25.64 -8.60 7.18
C SER A 116 24.30 -9.00 7.81
N GLY A 117 24.34 -9.41 9.06
CA GLY A 117 23.15 -9.58 9.90
C GLY A 117 23.00 -8.38 10.83
N GLY A 118 21.77 -7.98 11.13
CA GLY A 118 21.48 -6.91 12.07
C GLY A 118 20.08 -6.32 11.87
N PRO A 119 19.66 -5.36 12.72
CA PRO A 119 18.36 -4.69 12.57
C PRO A 119 18.18 -4.12 11.16
N ASP A 120 16.95 -4.14 10.64
CA ASP A 120 16.65 -3.47 9.37
C ASP A 120 16.91 -1.95 9.50
N MET A 121 18.04 -1.52 8.95
CA MET A 121 18.54 -0.16 9.11
C MET A 121 17.65 0.88 8.44
N ASP A 122 16.87 0.52 7.42
CA ASP A 122 15.93 1.46 6.80
C ASP A 122 14.76 1.75 7.74
N ILE A 123 14.29 0.72 8.45
CA ILE A 123 13.28 0.87 9.51
C ILE A 123 13.84 1.70 10.66
N VAL A 124 15.01 1.35 11.19
CA VAL A 124 15.68 2.09 12.27
C VAL A 124 15.87 3.57 11.90
N ARG A 125 16.37 3.84 10.69
CA ARG A 125 16.58 5.22 10.19
C ARG A 125 15.28 5.97 10.01
N SER A 126 14.19 5.29 9.65
CA SER A 126 12.88 5.92 9.51
C SER A 126 12.29 6.31 10.88
N ALA A 127 12.38 5.43 11.89
CA ALA A 127 11.94 5.71 13.25
C ALA A 127 12.73 6.86 13.90
N LEU A 128 14.06 6.85 13.77
CA LEU A 128 14.92 7.93 14.29
C LEU A 128 14.61 9.30 13.64
N ARG A 129 14.09 9.31 12.40
CA ARG A 129 13.68 10.55 11.73
C ARG A 129 12.32 11.06 12.21
N GLU A 130 11.42 10.19 12.67
CA GLU A 130 10.11 10.60 13.22
C GLU A 130 10.26 11.22 14.62
N ASP A 131 11.21 10.75 15.44
CA ASP A 131 11.54 11.37 16.74
C ASP A 131 12.30 12.70 16.61
N ALA A 132 12.93 12.95 15.45
CA ALA A 132 13.57 14.22 15.14
C ALA A 132 12.54 15.25 14.62
N ALA A 133 11.71 15.78 15.52
CA ALA A 133 10.98 17.02 15.26
C ALA A 133 11.97 18.13 14.81
N PRO A 134 11.58 19.04 13.89
CA PRO A 134 12.51 19.99 13.32
C PRO A 134 13.00 20.96 14.40
N LEU A 135 14.33 21.00 14.62
CA LEU A 135 14.96 22.10 15.34
C LEU A 135 14.64 23.38 14.57
N LYS A 136 13.63 24.12 15.07
CA LYS A 136 13.28 25.45 14.57
C LYS A 136 14.48 26.34 14.86
N GLY A 137 15.30 26.61 13.85
CA GLY A 137 16.34 27.62 13.93
C GLY A 137 15.68 28.98 14.10
N THR A 138 15.61 29.48 15.34
CA THR A 138 15.42 30.90 15.58
C THR A 138 16.73 31.60 15.24
N LYS A 139 16.70 32.42 14.19
CA LYS A 139 17.70 33.46 13.99
C LYS A 139 17.64 34.39 15.20
N ASP A 140 18.61 34.30 16.09
CA ASP A 140 18.87 35.36 17.03
C ASP A 140 19.50 36.52 16.25
N THR A 141 18.70 37.58 16.09
CA THR A 141 19.17 38.88 15.63
C THR A 141 19.50 39.68 16.89
N VAL A 142 20.77 40.06 17.02
CA VAL A 142 21.23 41.16 17.87
C VAL A 142 22.09 42.06 16.99
#